data_AF-G0PMP6-F1
#
_entry.id   AF-G0PMP6-F1
#
_cell.length_a   1.000
_cell.length_b   1.000
_cell.length_c   1.000
_cell.angle_alpha   90.00
_cell.angle_beta   90.00
_cell.angle_gamma   90.00
#
_symmetry.space_group_name_H-M   'P 1'
#
loop_
_entity.id
_entity.type
_entity.pdbx_description
1 polymer ?
#
loop_
_entity_poly.entity_id
_entity_poly.type
_entity_poly.pdbx_seq_one_letter_code
_entity_poly.pdbx_strand_id
1 'polypeptide(L)'
;MSSETLEFSGCNFFRLRLAYSILSGRPIRIVSIRKNDDRPGIRDFEAKLIGMLEKVTNGTKVEISRTGTQVNFRPGMITGGVVTVDCGAERCISYFLEPLILLSPFCKLAMTIKLKGVTNSPDEISVDGIKASWLKVYNKFVLNDEKLDIQIQCRGLKPEGGAKFTGWALDSSAQVLASTFMTLCPKDVSHFLYGPLPMYSVHCLRHLKQFFEIEFKMEEYQKIQKNEDADLRTGSSDKAMITAVGVGYSNLNKTIL
;
A
#
# COMPACT_ATOMS: atom_id res chain seq x y z
N MET A 1 22.99 12.07 -4.41
CA MET A 1 23.32 11.12 -3.33
C MET A 1 23.23 9.72 -3.93
N SER A 2 24.31 8.94 -3.90
CA SER A 2 24.28 7.55 -4.34
C SER A 2 23.39 6.77 -3.38
N SER A 3 22.11 6.60 -3.74
CA SER A 3 21.15 5.88 -2.91
C SER A 3 21.62 4.44 -2.74
N GLU A 4 21.98 4.08 -1.51
CA GLU A 4 22.32 2.71 -1.15
C GLU A 4 21.17 1.77 -1.55
N THR A 5 21.52 0.66 -2.22
CA THR A 5 20.52 -0.32 -2.67
C THR A 5 20.05 -1.14 -1.47
N LEU A 6 18.77 -1.07 -1.16
CA LEU A 6 18.20 -1.83 -0.05
C LEU A 6 18.01 -3.29 -0.45
N GLU A 7 18.54 -4.22 0.33
CA GLU A 7 18.38 -5.65 0.10
C GLU A 7 17.25 -6.24 0.95
N PHE A 8 16.41 -7.06 0.31
CA PHE A 8 15.33 -7.80 0.94
C PHE A 8 15.39 -9.26 0.53
N SER A 9 14.92 -10.15 1.41
CA SER A 9 14.82 -11.58 1.13
C SER A 9 13.36 -12.06 1.10
N GLY A 10 13.09 -13.04 0.25
CA GLY A 10 11.81 -13.72 0.13
C GLY A 10 10.73 -12.96 -0.66
N CYS A 11 9.61 -13.63 -0.91
CA CYS A 11 8.47 -13.09 -1.68
C CYS A 11 7.44 -12.32 -0.85
N ASN A 12 7.57 -12.30 0.48
CA ASN A 12 6.61 -11.64 1.35
C ASN A 12 6.65 -10.12 1.17
N PHE A 13 5.48 -9.48 1.25
CA PHE A 13 5.32 -8.02 1.15
C PHE A 13 5.89 -7.40 -0.13
N PHE A 14 5.97 -8.17 -1.21
CA PHE A 14 6.54 -7.75 -2.49
C PHE A 14 5.94 -6.43 -3.01
N ARG A 15 4.61 -6.29 -2.94
CA ARG A 15 3.88 -5.07 -3.33
C ARG A 15 4.34 -3.82 -2.57
N LEU A 16 4.45 -3.92 -1.25
CA LEU A 16 4.84 -2.80 -0.38
C LEU A 16 6.28 -2.39 -0.65
N ARG A 17 7.18 -3.38 -0.80
CA ARG A 17 8.60 -3.11 -1.09
C ARG A 17 8.75 -2.34 -2.41
N LEU A 18 8.02 -2.75 -3.46
CA LEU A 18 8.02 -2.05 -4.75
C LEU A 18 7.40 -0.64 -4.65
N ALA A 19 6.24 -0.51 -4.00
CA ALA A 19 5.58 0.78 -3.83
C ALA A 19 6.45 1.78 -3.05
N TYR A 20 7.07 1.35 -1.94
CA TYR A 20 7.95 2.19 -1.14
C TYR A 20 9.28 2.48 -1.82
N SER A 21 9.80 1.56 -2.65
CA SER A 21 10.94 1.86 -3.51
C SER A 21 10.62 3.02 -4.46
N ILE A 22 9.46 2.99 -5.11
CA ILE A 22 9.00 4.08 -6.00
C ILE A 22 8.82 5.38 -5.23
N LEU A 23 8.13 5.35 -4.08
CA LEU A 23 7.87 6.55 -3.28
C LEU A 23 9.18 7.16 -2.74
N SER A 24 10.07 6.36 -2.17
CA SER A 24 11.34 6.84 -1.61
C SER A 24 12.39 7.17 -2.67
N GLY A 25 12.22 6.70 -3.91
CA GLY A 25 13.24 6.77 -4.96
C GLY A 25 14.48 5.90 -4.70
N ARG A 26 14.43 5.00 -3.71
CA ARG A 26 15.57 4.13 -3.36
C ARG A 26 15.52 2.81 -4.15
N PRO A 27 16.61 2.40 -4.81
CA PRO A 27 16.68 1.13 -5.50
C PRO A 27 16.66 -0.03 -4.51
N ILE A 28 16.01 -1.13 -4.89
CA ILE A 28 15.91 -2.33 -4.07
C ILE A 28 16.40 -3.57 -4.82
N ARG A 29 16.90 -4.54 -4.06
CA ARG A 29 17.27 -5.87 -4.53
C ARG A 29 16.52 -6.90 -3.70
N ILE A 30 15.70 -7.72 -4.33
CA ILE A 30 14.95 -8.80 -3.67
C ILE A 30 15.59 -10.13 -4.07
N VAL A 31 16.09 -10.89 -3.09
CA VAL A 31 16.77 -12.18 -3.29
C VAL A 31 15.97 -13.34 -2.68
N SER A 32 16.32 -14.56 -3.08
CA SER A 32 15.74 -15.80 -2.54
C SER A 32 14.21 -15.89 -2.67
N ILE A 33 13.66 -15.41 -3.79
CA ILE A 33 12.23 -15.52 -4.09
C ILE A 33 11.91 -16.99 -4.41
N ARG A 34 11.19 -17.66 -3.51
CA ARG A 34 10.73 -19.05 -3.65
C ARG A 34 11.84 -20.03 -4.05
N LYS A 35 13.06 -19.84 -3.53
CA LYS A 35 14.23 -20.65 -3.92
C LYS A 35 14.04 -22.16 -3.67
N ASN A 36 13.25 -22.52 -2.66
CA ASN A 36 13.03 -23.91 -2.23
C ASN A 36 11.67 -24.48 -2.68
N ASP A 37 10.92 -23.75 -3.51
CA ASP A 37 9.61 -24.16 -4.00
C ASP A 37 9.77 -24.96 -5.31
N ASP A 38 8.80 -25.82 -5.65
CA ASP A 38 8.85 -26.66 -6.86
C ASP A 38 8.92 -25.80 -8.14
N ARG A 39 8.32 -24.61 -8.08
CA ARG A 39 8.39 -23.58 -9.13
C ARG A 39 9.13 -22.36 -8.56
N PRO A 40 10.46 -22.31 -8.69
CA PRO A 40 11.25 -21.23 -8.12
C PRO A 40 11.04 -19.91 -8.87
N GLY A 41 11.23 -18.81 -8.15
CA GLY A 41 11.19 -17.45 -8.70
C GLY A 41 9.86 -16.73 -8.57
N ILE A 42 9.76 -15.62 -9.31
CA ILE A 42 8.55 -14.80 -9.38
C ILE A 42 7.42 -15.55 -10.10
N ARG A 43 6.19 -15.27 -9.69
CA ARG A 43 4.98 -15.79 -10.35
C ARG A 43 4.46 -14.81 -11.39
N ASP A 44 3.57 -15.28 -12.26
CA ASP A 44 3.02 -14.47 -13.35
C ASP A 44 2.30 -13.21 -12.85
N PHE A 45 1.58 -13.31 -11.72
CA PHE A 45 0.93 -12.14 -11.11
C PHE A 45 1.93 -11.09 -10.58
N GLU A 46 3.12 -11.49 -10.12
CA GLU A 46 4.19 -10.58 -9.68
C GLU A 46 4.85 -9.91 -10.88
N ALA A 47 5.09 -10.66 -11.96
CA ALA A 47 5.59 -10.12 -13.21
C ALA A 47 4.61 -9.09 -13.80
N LYS A 48 3.31 -9.38 -13.77
CA LYS A 48 2.26 -8.43 -14.18
C LYS A 48 2.23 -7.19 -13.31
N LEU A 49 2.42 -7.33 -11.99
CA LEU A 49 2.48 -6.20 -11.08
C LEU A 49 3.66 -5.30 -11.42
N ILE A 50 4.84 -5.88 -11.64
CA ILE A 50 6.04 -5.14 -12.07
C ILE A 50 5.74 -4.39 -13.37
N GLY A 51 5.24 -5.07 -14.39
CA GLY A 51 4.95 -4.45 -15.69
C GLY A 51 3.87 -3.36 -15.61
N MET A 52 2.94 -3.45 -14.65
CA MET A 52 1.98 -2.38 -14.37
C MET A 52 2.69 -1.15 -13.75
N LEU A 53 3.59 -1.35 -12.79
CA LEU A 53 4.34 -0.27 -12.17
C LEU A 53 5.27 0.42 -13.18
N GLU A 54 5.89 -0.33 -14.10
CA GLU A 54 6.68 0.23 -15.21
C GLU A 54 5.85 1.09 -16.16
N LYS A 55 4.54 0.84 -16.33
CA LYS A 55 3.66 1.70 -17.14
C LYS A 55 3.25 2.99 -16.43
N VAL A 56 3.15 2.96 -15.10
CA VAL A 56 2.74 4.11 -14.27
C VAL A 56 3.91 5.05 -13.97
N THR A 57 5.13 4.54 -14.09
CA THR A 57 6.37 5.27 -13.81
C THR A 57 7.18 5.48 -15.08
N ASN A 58 8.02 6.52 -15.11
CA ASN A 58 8.93 6.77 -16.21
C ASN A 58 10.39 6.62 -15.75
N GLY A 59 11.16 5.82 -16.47
CA GLY A 59 12.57 5.56 -16.17
C GLY A 59 12.82 4.47 -15.11
N THR A 60 11.77 3.75 -14.67
CA THR A 60 11.93 2.56 -13.85
C THR A 60 12.65 1.48 -14.64
N LYS A 61 13.64 0.83 -14.02
CA LYS A 61 14.39 -0.28 -14.62
C LYS A 61 14.27 -1.50 -13.74
N VAL A 62 13.86 -2.62 -14.32
CA VAL A 62 13.75 -3.88 -13.63
C VAL A 62 14.61 -4.93 -14.30
N GLU A 63 15.47 -5.57 -13.51
CA GLU A 63 16.31 -6.67 -13.96
C GLU A 63 15.92 -7.91 -13.16
N ILE A 64 15.45 -8.93 -13.87
CA ILE A 64 15.02 -10.21 -13.29
C ILE A 64 16.08 -11.25 -13.66
N SER A 65 16.51 -12.06 -12.68
CA SER A 65 17.46 -13.14 -12.95
C SER A 65 16.84 -14.22 -13.85
N ARG A 66 17.68 -15.02 -14.54
CA ARG A 66 17.22 -16.10 -15.42
C ARG A 66 16.26 -17.08 -14.72
N THR A 67 16.48 -17.31 -13.43
CA THR A 67 15.67 -18.19 -12.58
C THR A 67 14.51 -17.48 -11.89
N GLY A 68 14.37 -16.15 -12.05
CA GLY A 68 13.35 -15.33 -11.38
C GLY A 68 13.49 -15.24 -9.86
N THR A 69 14.55 -15.80 -9.27
CA THR A 69 14.78 -15.85 -7.81
C THR A 69 15.36 -14.55 -7.26
N GLN A 70 15.80 -13.65 -8.13
CA GLN A 70 16.31 -12.33 -7.79
C GLN A 70 15.69 -11.27 -8.72
N VAL A 71 15.29 -10.15 -8.12
CA VAL A 71 14.77 -8.96 -8.82
C VAL A 71 15.54 -7.74 -8.33
N ASN A 72 16.22 -7.04 -9.24
CA ASN A 72 16.75 -5.70 -8.99
C ASN A 72 15.76 -4.69 -9.55
N PHE A 73 15.30 -3.78 -8.70
CA PHE A 73 14.30 -2.78 -9.07
C PHE A 73 14.86 -1.39 -8.79
N ARG A 74 14.99 -0.60 -9.85
CA ARG A 74 15.42 0.80 -9.77
C ARG A 74 14.22 1.69 -10.10
N PRO A 75 13.70 2.45 -9.11
CA PRO A 75 12.50 3.26 -9.31
C PRO A 75 12.77 4.46 -10.22
N GLY A 76 11.78 4.81 -11.04
CA GLY A 76 11.73 6.04 -11.82
C GLY A 76 10.77 7.07 -11.22
N MET A 77 10.45 8.11 -12.00
CA MET A 77 9.51 9.16 -11.63
C MET A 77 8.06 8.70 -11.78
N ILE A 78 7.17 9.16 -10.90
CA ILE A 78 5.75 8.77 -10.93
C ILE A 78 5.01 9.69 -11.91
N THR A 79 4.73 9.20 -13.10
CA THR A 79 4.04 9.99 -14.14
C THR A 79 2.52 9.92 -14.03
N GLY A 80 1.96 8.74 -13.72
CA GLY A 80 0.52 8.50 -13.82
C GLY A 80 0.05 8.26 -15.26
N GLY A 81 -1.16 8.70 -15.60
CA GLY A 81 -1.75 8.54 -16.94
C GLY A 81 -2.74 7.39 -17.05
N VAL A 82 -3.04 6.99 -18.31
CA VAL A 82 -4.03 5.95 -18.61
C VAL A 82 -3.36 4.59 -18.73
N VAL A 83 -3.71 3.64 -17.86
CA VAL A 83 -3.09 2.31 -17.85
C VAL A 83 -4.18 1.23 -17.89
N THR A 84 -4.09 0.34 -18.87
CA THR A 84 -4.97 -0.84 -18.98
C THR A 84 -4.15 -2.10 -18.74
N VAL A 85 -4.58 -2.96 -17.82
CA VAL A 85 -3.90 -4.21 -17.46
C VAL A 85 -4.90 -5.34 -17.28
N ASP A 86 -4.57 -6.50 -17.85
CA ASP A 86 -5.25 -7.76 -17.56
C ASP A 86 -4.51 -8.51 -16.43
N CYS A 87 -5.08 -8.43 -15.23
CA CYS A 87 -4.57 -9.05 -14.02
C CYS A 87 -4.63 -10.58 -14.06
N GLY A 88 -5.46 -11.17 -14.93
CA GLY A 88 -5.73 -12.60 -14.97
C GLY A 88 -6.59 -13.10 -13.81
N ALA A 89 -6.45 -14.39 -13.48
CA ALA A 89 -7.31 -15.08 -12.53
C ALA A 89 -6.62 -15.59 -11.26
N GLU A 90 -5.29 -15.47 -11.16
CA GLU A 90 -4.52 -16.00 -10.01
C GLU A 90 -4.69 -15.18 -8.73
N ARG A 91 -4.96 -13.88 -8.85
CA ARG A 91 -5.06 -12.92 -7.74
C ARG A 91 -6.18 -11.92 -8.00
N CYS A 92 -6.78 -11.38 -6.94
CA CYS A 92 -7.77 -10.32 -7.07
C CYS A 92 -7.13 -9.04 -7.62
N ILE A 93 -7.95 -8.25 -8.31
CA ILE A 93 -7.59 -6.89 -8.76
C ILE A 93 -7.11 -6.03 -7.58
N SER A 94 -7.66 -6.23 -6.39
CA SER A 94 -7.23 -5.59 -5.15
C SER A 94 -5.72 -5.69 -4.90
N TYR A 95 -5.09 -6.80 -5.31
CA TYR A 95 -3.64 -7.00 -5.19
C TYR A 95 -2.84 -5.95 -5.96
N PHE A 96 -3.32 -5.61 -7.16
CA PHE A 96 -2.70 -4.63 -8.06
C PHE A 96 -3.13 -3.21 -7.71
N LEU A 97 -4.36 -3.04 -7.21
CA LEU A 97 -4.92 -1.75 -6.85
C LEU A 97 -4.23 -1.12 -5.63
N GLU A 98 -3.83 -1.92 -4.64
CA GLU A 98 -3.17 -1.45 -3.41
C GLU A 98 -1.97 -0.53 -3.68
N PRO A 99 -0.92 -0.94 -4.42
CA PRO A 99 0.23 -0.07 -4.69
C PRO A 99 -0.14 1.15 -5.55
N LEU A 100 -1.16 1.06 -6.41
CA LEU A 100 -1.61 2.18 -7.23
C LEU A 100 -2.26 3.29 -6.38
N ILE A 101 -3.07 2.93 -5.39
CA ILE A 101 -3.68 3.89 -4.45
C ILE A 101 -2.61 4.59 -3.61
N LEU A 102 -1.54 3.90 -3.24
CA LEU A 102 -0.42 4.52 -2.52
C LEU A 102 0.34 5.55 -3.39
N LEU A 103 0.44 5.31 -4.69
CA LEU A 103 1.16 6.16 -5.64
C LEU A 103 0.30 7.31 -6.21
N SER A 104 -1.03 7.17 -6.22
CA SER A 104 -1.93 8.10 -6.91
C SER A 104 -1.80 9.58 -6.50
N PRO A 105 -1.57 9.95 -5.22
CA PRO A 105 -1.45 11.38 -4.86
C PRO A 105 -0.19 12.04 -5.44
N PHE A 106 0.82 11.23 -5.74
CA PHE A 106 2.17 11.69 -6.11
C PHE A 106 2.42 11.65 -7.63
N CYS A 107 1.38 11.37 -8.41
CA CYS A 107 1.49 11.38 -9.87
C CYS A 107 1.60 12.80 -10.43
N LYS A 108 2.36 12.93 -11.52
CA LYS A 108 2.41 14.16 -12.31
C LYS A 108 1.09 14.44 -13.04
N LEU A 109 0.49 13.41 -13.63
CA LEU A 109 -0.78 13.43 -14.35
C LEU A 109 -1.83 12.60 -13.60
N ALA A 110 -3.11 12.96 -13.75
CA ALA A 110 -4.21 12.17 -13.22
C ALA A 110 -4.13 10.71 -13.70
N MET A 111 -4.33 9.77 -12.78
CA MET A 111 -4.21 8.34 -13.06
C MET A 111 -5.59 7.76 -13.40
N THR A 112 -5.73 7.17 -14.58
CA THR A 112 -6.96 6.46 -15.00
C THR A 112 -6.62 5.01 -15.29
N ILE A 113 -7.05 4.10 -14.43
CA ILE A 113 -6.64 2.69 -14.49
C ILE A 113 -7.82 1.82 -14.88
N LYS A 114 -7.63 0.97 -15.89
CA LYS A 114 -8.59 -0.06 -16.30
C LYS A 114 -8.01 -1.43 -15.99
N LEU A 115 -8.47 -2.03 -14.91
CA LEU A 115 -8.05 -3.37 -14.48
C LEU A 115 -9.11 -4.39 -14.86
N LYS A 116 -8.70 -5.46 -15.55
CA LYS A 116 -9.56 -6.60 -15.89
C LYS A 116 -9.04 -7.84 -15.14
N GLY A 117 -9.93 -8.58 -14.49
CA GLY A 117 -9.56 -9.76 -13.71
C GLY A 117 -10.58 -10.11 -12.65
N VAL A 118 -10.19 -10.97 -11.71
CA VAL A 118 -11.04 -11.41 -10.60
C VAL A 118 -11.21 -10.29 -9.57
N THR A 119 -12.45 -10.00 -9.16
CA THR A 119 -12.78 -8.89 -8.24
C THR A 119 -12.90 -9.31 -6.78
N ASN A 120 -13.09 -10.61 -6.51
CA ASN A 120 -13.32 -11.13 -5.17
C ASN A 120 -12.75 -12.55 -5.01
N SER A 121 -12.11 -12.82 -3.87
CA SER A 121 -11.56 -14.11 -3.46
C SER A 121 -11.67 -14.24 -1.94
N PRO A 122 -11.91 -15.44 -1.36
CA PRO A 122 -12.18 -15.59 0.06
C PRO A 122 -11.09 -15.08 1.01
N ASP A 123 -9.82 -15.21 0.60
CA ASP A 123 -8.66 -14.86 1.44
C ASP A 123 -8.10 -13.45 1.16
N GLU A 124 -8.74 -12.68 0.28
CA GLU A 124 -8.28 -11.37 -0.15
C GLU A 124 -9.37 -10.31 0.03
N ILE A 125 -8.95 -9.07 0.24
CA ILE A 125 -9.90 -7.96 0.31
C ILE A 125 -10.57 -7.76 -1.06
N SER A 126 -11.89 -7.66 -1.07
CA SER A 126 -12.64 -7.33 -2.29
C SER A 126 -12.43 -5.87 -2.70
N VAL A 127 -12.65 -5.57 -3.98
CA VAL A 127 -12.58 -4.19 -4.49
C VAL A 127 -13.58 -3.28 -3.77
N ASP A 128 -14.76 -3.80 -3.42
CA ASP A 128 -15.76 -3.09 -2.64
C ASP A 128 -15.26 -2.78 -1.22
N GLY A 129 -14.53 -3.72 -0.60
CA GLY A 129 -13.90 -3.52 0.71
C GLY A 129 -12.87 -2.39 0.69
N ILE A 130 -11.98 -2.39 -0.33
CA ILE A 130 -11.04 -1.28 -0.55
C ILE A 130 -11.81 0.03 -0.75
N LYS A 131 -12.83 0.06 -1.62
CA LYS A 131 -13.61 1.29 -1.87
C LYS A 131 -14.29 1.81 -0.60
N ALA A 132 -14.88 0.94 0.22
CA ALA A 132 -15.62 1.34 1.41
C ALA A 132 -14.72 1.83 2.55
N SER A 133 -13.57 1.18 2.74
CA SER A 133 -12.64 1.51 3.82
C SER A 133 -11.60 2.56 3.39
N TRP A 134 -10.86 2.28 2.31
CA TRP A 134 -9.66 3.03 1.96
C TRP A 134 -10.01 4.42 1.44
N LEU A 135 -11.15 4.58 0.75
CA LEU A 135 -11.58 5.89 0.25
C LEU A 135 -11.80 6.91 1.38
N LYS A 136 -12.32 6.46 2.53
CA LYS A 136 -12.53 7.33 3.69
C LYS A 136 -11.22 7.79 4.29
N VAL A 137 -10.22 6.90 4.35
CA VAL A 137 -8.88 7.22 4.83
C VAL A 137 -8.16 8.12 3.83
N TYR A 138 -8.21 7.79 2.55
CA TYR A 138 -7.62 8.55 1.46
C TYR A 138 -8.10 10.01 1.45
N ASN A 139 -9.41 10.22 1.52
CA ASN A 139 -10.01 11.56 1.53
C ASN A 139 -9.65 12.40 2.77
N LYS A 140 -9.16 11.80 3.85
CA LYS A 140 -8.66 12.57 5.01
C LYS A 140 -7.26 13.13 4.79
N PHE A 141 -6.43 12.44 4.00
CA PHE A 141 -5.05 12.84 3.75
C PHE A 141 -4.89 13.66 2.46
N VAL A 142 -5.67 13.31 1.43
CA VAL A 142 -5.59 13.97 0.12
C VAL A 142 -6.70 15.01 0.03
N LEU A 143 -6.34 16.27 0.29
CA LEU A 143 -7.25 17.42 0.32
C LEU A 143 -7.55 18.02 -1.08
N ASN A 144 -7.37 17.26 -2.15
CA ASN A 144 -7.56 17.78 -3.51
C ASN A 144 -9.04 17.75 -3.95
N ASP A 145 -9.41 18.64 -4.88
CA ASP A 145 -10.73 18.64 -5.53
C ASP A 145 -10.97 17.38 -6.38
N GLU A 146 -9.91 16.73 -6.86
CA GLU A 146 -9.96 15.45 -7.58
C GLU A 146 -10.08 14.27 -6.61
N LYS A 147 -11.31 13.84 -6.37
CA LYS A 147 -11.61 12.67 -5.53
C LYS A 147 -11.23 11.38 -6.25
N LEU A 148 -10.68 10.42 -5.51
CA LEU A 148 -10.47 9.06 -6.00
C LEU A 148 -11.83 8.41 -6.33
N ASP A 149 -12.12 8.19 -7.61
CA ASP A 149 -13.31 7.48 -8.05
C ASP A 149 -12.97 6.05 -8.49
N ILE A 150 -13.56 5.08 -7.80
CA ILE A 150 -13.42 3.66 -8.13
C ILE A 150 -14.75 3.20 -8.74
N GLN A 151 -14.78 3.03 -10.06
CA GLN A 151 -15.95 2.54 -10.78
C GLN A 151 -15.81 1.05 -11.11
N ILE A 152 -16.79 0.25 -10.71
CA ILE A 152 -16.83 -1.19 -10.96
C ILE A 152 -17.82 -1.43 -12.09
N GLN A 153 -17.32 -1.76 -13.28
CA GLN A 153 -18.16 -1.98 -14.47
C GLN A 153 -18.78 -3.40 -14.50
N CYS A 154 -18.06 -4.41 -14.05
CA CYS A 154 -18.51 -5.81 -14.02
C CYS A 154 -17.95 -6.52 -12.77
N ARG A 155 -18.67 -7.51 -12.23
CA ARG A 155 -18.30 -8.28 -11.03
C ARG A 155 -18.07 -9.75 -11.37
N GLY A 156 -17.06 -10.36 -10.73
CA GLY A 156 -16.89 -11.82 -10.65
C GLY A 156 -16.95 -12.25 -9.19
N LEU A 157 -17.88 -13.16 -8.84
CA LEU A 157 -18.16 -13.57 -7.46
C LEU A 157 -18.05 -15.10 -7.34
N LYS A 158 -17.47 -15.59 -6.24
CA LYS A 158 -17.52 -17.00 -5.82
C LYS A 158 -17.82 -17.05 -4.30
N PRO A 159 -18.57 -18.07 -3.86
CA PRO A 159 -20.02 -18.02 -3.71
C PRO A 159 -20.44 -17.18 -2.47
N GLU A 160 -21.46 -16.32 -2.62
CA GLU A 160 -22.13 -15.55 -1.54
C GLU A 160 -21.28 -14.64 -0.62
N GLY A 161 -21.55 -13.33 -0.70
CA GLY A 161 -20.96 -12.33 0.18
C GLY A 161 -21.97 -11.26 0.55
N GLY A 162 -22.26 -11.15 1.84
CA GLY A 162 -23.05 -10.08 2.45
C GLY A 162 -22.41 -9.68 3.77
N ALA A 163 -21.59 -8.63 3.76
CA ALA A 163 -21.09 -8.03 5.00
C ALA A 163 -21.01 -6.51 4.86
N LYS A 164 -21.56 -5.80 5.86
CA LYS A 164 -21.58 -4.34 5.99
C LYS A 164 -20.92 -3.98 7.31
N PHE A 165 -19.97 -3.04 7.31
CA PHE A 165 -19.28 -2.58 8.52
C PHE A 165 -19.41 -1.06 8.67
N THR A 166 -19.77 -0.61 9.87
CA THR A 166 -19.91 0.80 10.25
C THR A 166 -19.23 1.02 11.59
N GLY A 167 -18.11 1.73 11.58
CA GLY A 167 -17.33 2.14 12.75
C GLY A 167 -16.12 2.98 12.32
N TRP A 168 -15.60 3.83 13.20
CA TRP A 168 -14.50 4.78 12.95
C TRP A 168 -13.11 4.28 13.38
N ALA A 169 -12.96 2.98 13.64
CA ALA A 169 -11.67 2.34 13.85
C ALA A 169 -11.05 1.95 12.50
N LEU A 170 -9.74 2.19 12.32
CA LEU A 170 -9.00 1.71 11.15
C LEU A 170 -9.07 0.18 11.11
N ASP A 171 -9.62 -0.37 10.03
CA ASP A 171 -9.57 -1.79 9.76
C ASP A 171 -8.13 -2.23 9.43
N SER A 172 -7.85 -3.50 9.65
CA SER A 172 -6.53 -4.10 9.45
C SER A 172 -5.93 -3.86 8.06
N SER A 173 -6.76 -3.65 7.02
CA SER A 173 -6.27 -3.40 5.66
C SER A 173 -5.91 -1.94 5.43
N ALA A 174 -6.69 -0.98 5.95
CA ALA A 174 -6.42 0.45 5.79
C ALA A 174 -5.35 1.00 6.74
N GLN A 175 -4.96 0.24 7.77
CA GLN A 175 -3.82 0.57 8.63
C GLN A 175 -2.56 0.89 7.81
N VAL A 176 -2.30 0.13 6.76
CA VAL A 176 -1.14 0.30 5.87
C VAL A 176 -1.21 1.61 5.10
N LEU A 177 -2.40 1.94 4.58
CA LEU A 177 -2.66 3.20 3.88
C LEU A 177 -2.45 4.40 4.82
N ALA A 178 -3.03 4.33 6.02
CA ALA A 178 -2.88 5.36 7.04
C ALA A 178 -1.42 5.54 7.46
N SER A 179 -0.69 4.47 7.79
CA SER A 179 0.73 4.54 8.14
C SER A 179 1.59 5.16 7.04
N THR A 180 1.31 4.81 5.78
CA THR A 180 2.04 5.34 4.63
C THR A 180 1.79 6.85 4.49
N PHE A 181 0.53 7.30 4.51
CA PHE A 181 0.24 8.73 4.37
C PHE A 181 0.67 9.55 5.58
N MET A 182 0.60 9.02 6.80
CA MET A 182 1.20 9.67 7.97
C MET A 182 2.70 9.92 7.76
N THR A 183 3.41 8.95 7.16
CA THR A 183 4.84 9.10 6.87
C THR A 183 5.09 10.18 5.83
N LEU A 184 4.29 10.21 4.77
CA LEU A 184 4.47 11.11 3.64
C LEU A 184 3.87 12.52 3.86
N CYS A 185 3.21 12.77 4.99
CA CYS A 185 2.71 14.09 5.32
C CYS A 185 3.86 15.10 5.51
N PRO A 186 3.54 16.42 5.48
CA PRO A 186 4.40 17.47 6.02
C PRO A 186 4.91 17.13 7.42
N LYS A 187 5.94 17.84 7.90
CA LYS A 187 6.53 17.65 9.24
C LYS A 187 5.57 18.09 10.37
N ASP A 188 4.47 17.37 10.48
CA ASP A 188 3.42 17.55 11.46
C ASP A 188 3.12 16.21 12.15
N VAL A 189 2.62 16.29 13.36
CA VAL A 189 2.32 15.14 14.21
C VAL A 189 0.95 14.60 13.83
N SER A 190 0.91 13.36 13.37
CA SER A 190 -0.34 12.65 13.10
C SER A 190 -0.57 11.57 14.15
N HIS A 191 -1.81 11.47 14.64
CA HIS A 191 -2.25 10.45 15.58
C HIS A 191 -3.38 9.62 14.96
N PHE A 192 -3.26 8.29 15.02
CA PHE A 192 -4.30 7.38 14.53
C PHE A 192 -4.50 6.21 15.48
N LEU A 193 -5.76 5.84 15.67
CA LEU A 193 -6.16 4.69 16.49
C LEU A 193 -6.23 3.43 15.64
N TYR A 194 -5.36 2.47 15.93
CA TYR A 194 -5.28 1.18 15.26
C TYR A 194 -6.01 0.14 16.10
N GLY A 195 -6.70 -0.78 15.43
CA GLY A 195 -7.14 -2.02 16.05
C GLY A 195 -5.96 -3.01 16.24
N PRO A 196 -6.26 -4.32 16.35
CA PRO A 196 -5.22 -5.34 16.39
C PRO A 196 -4.26 -5.21 15.21
N LEU A 197 -2.95 -5.28 15.47
CA LEU A 197 -1.93 -5.11 14.45
C LEU A 197 -1.64 -6.46 13.77
N PRO A 198 -2.08 -6.68 12.51
CA PRO A 198 -1.70 -7.87 11.76
C PRO A 198 -0.21 -7.82 11.43
N MET A 199 0.36 -8.99 11.13
CA MET A 199 1.76 -9.11 10.67
C MET A 199 2.07 -8.20 9.47
N TYR A 200 1.08 -7.97 8.60
CA TYR A 200 1.21 -7.09 7.45
C TYR A 200 1.43 -5.62 7.83
N SER A 201 0.68 -5.10 8.81
CA SER A 201 0.86 -3.74 9.33
C SER A 201 2.20 -3.58 10.06
N VAL A 202 2.62 -4.58 10.83
CA VAL A 202 3.93 -4.53 11.52
C VAL A 202 5.09 -4.46 10.51
N HIS A 203 5.03 -5.25 9.44
CA HIS A 203 6.05 -5.19 8.38
C HIS A 203 5.97 -3.90 7.56
N CYS A 204 4.77 -3.35 7.36
CA CYS A 204 4.58 -2.02 6.78
C CYS A 204 5.36 -0.96 7.59
N LEU A 205 5.17 -0.90 8.91
CA LEU A 205 5.89 0.05 9.78
C LEU A 205 7.40 -0.15 9.76
N ARG A 206 7.87 -1.40 9.73
CA ARG A 206 9.31 -1.72 9.59
C ARG A 206 9.87 -1.26 8.24
N HIS A 207 9.14 -1.48 7.15
CA HIS A 207 9.57 -1.00 5.84
C HIS A 207 9.56 0.53 5.79
N LEU A 208 8.54 1.20 6.33
CA LEU A 208 8.51 2.66 6.39
C LEU A 208 9.72 3.21 7.15
N LYS A 209 10.10 2.60 8.29
CA LYS A 209 11.36 2.90 8.99
C LYS A 209 12.59 2.68 8.11
N GLN A 210 12.66 1.59 7.35
CA GLN A 210 13.83 1.29 6.52
C GLN A 210 13.96 2.20 5.28
N PHE A 211 12.83 2.59 4.66
CA PHE A 211 12.83 3.41 3.45
C PHE A 211 12.95 4.91 3.76
N PHE A 212 12.22 5.39 4.78
CA PHE A 212 12.05 6.81 5.09
C PHE A 212 12.69 7.23 6.44
N GLU A 213 13.27 6.29 7.18
CA GLU A 213 13.93 6.55 8.49
C GLU A 213 12.98 7.16 9.53
N ILE A 214 11.68 6.93 9.38
CA ILE A 214 10.65 7.38 10.31
C ILE A 214 10.52 6.45 11.52
N GLU A 215 10.24 7.04 12.68
CA GLU A 215 9.91 6.30 13.90
C GLU A 215 8.46 6.52 14.31
N PHE A 216 7.79 5.42 14.68
CA PHE A 216 6.41 5.42 15.14
C PHE A 216 6.40 5.21 16.65
N LYS A 217 5.75 6.11 17.38
CA LYS A 217 5.45 5.94 18.79
C LYS A 217 4.15 5.17 18.93
N MET A 218 4.18 4.04 19.63
CA MET A 218 3.02 3.20 19.90
C MET A 218 2.65 3.30 21.37
N GLU A 219 1.39 3.61 21.66
CA GLU A 219 0.84 3.69 23.00
C GLU A 219 -0.41 2.83 23.11
N GLU A 220 -0.56 2.07 24.19
CA GLU A 220 -1.77 1.30 24.44
C GLU A 220 -2.92 2.25 24.80
N TYR A 221 -4.04 2.14 24.08
CA TYR A 221 -5.17 3.05 24.26
C TYR A 221 -5.79 2.97 25.66
N GLN A 222 -5.75 1.79 26.30
CA GLN A 222 -6.25 1.58 27.66
C GLN A 222 -5.51 2.40 28.72
N LYS A 223 -4.23 2.75 28.49
CA LYS A 223 -3.43 3.57 29.42
C LYS A 223 -3.75 5.06 29.30
N ILE A 224 -4.25 5.51 28.14
CA ILE A 224 -4.60 6.91 27.85
C ILE A 224 -5.97 7.26 28.46
N GLN A 225 -6.92 6.32 28.48
CA GLN A 225 -8.31 6.56 28.90
C GLN A 225 -8.58 6.49 30.41
N LYS A 226 -7.57 6.25 31.26
CA LYS A 226 -7.79 6.19 32.73
C LYS A 226 -8.27 7.51 33.37
N ASN A 227 -8.42 8.59 32.60
CA ASN A 227 -8.78 9.91 33.13
C ASN A 227 -10.17 10.43 32.74
N GLU A 228 -10.89 9.93 31.73
CA GLU A 228 -12.22 10.46 31.37
C GLU A 228 -13.14 9.37 30.75
N ASP A 229 -14.30 9.19 31.40
CA ASP A 229 -15.54 8.50 31.04
C ASP A 229 -15.53 7.10 30.40
N ALA A 230 -16.00 6.12 31.18
CA ALA A 230 -16.00 4.68 30.93
C ALA A 230 -17.17 4.14 30.08
N ASP A 231 -17.96 5.00 29.43
CA ASP A 231 -19.33 4.63 28.99
C ASP A 231 -19.54 4.40 27.49
N LEU A 232 -18.49 4.39 26.67
CA LEU A 232 -18.60 4.05 25.22
C LEU A 232 -17.80 2.79 24.87
N ARG A 233 -18.13 1.67 25.52
CA ARG A 233 -17.58 0.34 25.18
C ARG A 233 -18.22 -0.19 23.90
N THR A 234 -17.67 0.17 22.75
CA THR A 234 -17.99 -0.50 21.47
C THR A 234 -16.74 -0.68 20.62
N GLY A 235 -15.92 -1.67 20.96
CA GLY A 235 -14.76 -2.09 20.15
C GLY A 235 -13.85 -3.09 20.88
N SER A 236 -12.92 -3.69 20.14
CA SER A 236 -11.89 -4.58 20.71
C SER A 236 -11.06 -3.88 21.80
N SER A 237 -10.65 -4.61 22.83
CA SER A 237 -9.76 -4.14 23.91
C SER A 237 -8.37 -3.80 23.40
N ASP A 238 -7.96 -4.43 22.29
CA ASP A 238 -6.60 -4.38 21.78
C ASP A 238 -6.50 -3.26 20.74
N LYS A 239 -6.42 -2.04 21.25
CA LYS A 239 -6.24 -0.83 20.46
C LYS A 239 -4.91 -0.18 20.79
N ALA A 240 -4.19 0.22 19.75
CA ALA A 240 -2.94 0.96 19.86
C ALA A 240 -3.10 2.34 19.21
N MET A 241 -2.74 3.40 19.94
CA MET A 241 -2.57 4.72 19.37
C MET A 241 -1.19 4.77 18.73
N ILE A 242 -1.14 5.05 17.43
CA ILE A 242 0.11 5.23 16.69
C ILE A 242 0.27 6.71 16.37
N THR A 243 1.42 7.24 16.76
CA THR A 243 1.83 8.62 16.52
C THR A 243 3.09 8.63 15.68
N ALA A 244 3.14 9.47 14.66
CA ALA A 244 4.35 9.72 13.90
C ALA A 244 4.42 11.15 13.41
N VAL A 245 5.65 11.61 13.16
CA VAL A 245 5.92 12.91 12.54
C VAL A 245 6.24 12.67 11.08
N GLY A 246 5.50 13.30 10.18
CA GLY A 246 5.70 13.15 8.73
C GLY A 246 7.11 13.58 8.31
N VAL A 247 7.65 12.95 7.26
CA VAL A 247 9.01 13.26 6.77
C VAL A 247 9.09 14.57 5.98
N GLY A 248 7.94 15.17 5.64
CA GLY A 248 7.90 16.31 4.74
C GLY A 248 8.10 15.91 3.30
N TYR A 249 7.45 14.83 2.86
CA TYR A 249 7.59 14.32 1.51
C TYR A 249 7.08 15.36 0.49
N SER A 250 7.99 15.86 -0.35
CA SER A 250 7.65 16.74 -1.46
C SER A 250 7.50 15.91 -2.73
N ASN A 251 6.39 16.11 -3.43
CA ASN A 251 6.19 15.46 -4.73
C ASN A 251 7.12 16.10 -5.77
N LEU A 252 8.27 15.47 -5.99
CA LEU A 252 9.27 15.89 -6.98
C LEU A 252 8.74 15.86 -8.42
N ASN A 253 7.60 15.21 -8.68
CA ASN A 253 7.03 15.02 -10.02
C ASN A 253 6.07 16.14 -10.44
N LYS A 254 5.56 16.95 -9.50
CA LYS A 254 4.69 18.09 -9.81
C LYS A 254 5.53 19.36 -9.94
N THR A 255 5.45 20.00 -11.10
CA THR A 255 5.97 21.36 -11.27
C THR A 255 5.09 22.29 -10.43
N ILE A 256 5.66 22.88 -9.37
CA ILE A 256 5.02 23.99 -8.67
C ILE A 256 5.13 25.18 -9.63
N LEU A 257 4.03 25.52 -10.28
CA LEU A 257 3.88 26.76 -11.06
C LEU A 257 3.59 27.91 -10.11
#